data_AF-A0A6P7TYX1-F1
#
_entry.id   AF-A0A6P7TYX1-F1
#
_cell.length_a   1.000
_cell.length_b   1.000
_cell.length_c   1.000
_cell.angle_alpha   90.00
_cell.angle_beta   90.00
_cell.angle_gamma   90.00
#
_symmetry.space_group_name_H-M   'P 1'
#
loop_
_entity.id
_entity.type
_entity.pdbx_description
1 polymer ?
#
loop_
_entity_poly.entity_id
_entity_poly.type
_entity_poly.pdbx_seq_one_letter_code
_entity_poly.pdbx_strand_id
1 'polypeptide(L)'
;MNIPDGHLHGGIVGFNKKCWNFFETENNSIEFNLCSPEGDEGYPGSLNVSVKYSLEDVSVNDSEIKSFLKILFVAKSSLPTIVNLTNHTYFNLGGNTSGSINDHLFQFPGAFYTPLDSNMLPTGQMLKNCF
;
A
#
# COMPACT_ATOMS: atom_id res chain seq x y z
N MET A 1 -0.53 8.94 10.64
CA MET A 1 -1.48 9.55 11.59
C MET A 1 -1.99 8.39 12.41
N ASN A 2 -1.97 8.46 13.74
CA ASN A 2 -2.55 7.40 14.58
C ASN A 2 -3.88 7.88 15.19
N ILE A 3 -4.75 6.95 15.56
CA ILE A 3 -6.01 7.24 16.25
C ILE A 3 -5.86 6.96 17.76
N PRO A 4 -6.54 7.71 18.65
CA PRO A 4 -6.30 7.66 20.10
C PRO A 4 -6.35 6.26 20.72
N ASP A 5 -7.34 5.44 20.34
CA ASP A 5 -7.56 4.09 20.89
C ASP A 5 -7.25 2.98 19.87
N GLY A 6 -6.40 3.26 18.89
CA GLY A 6 -6.12 2.31 17.83
C GLY A 6 -4.69 2.34 17.31
N HIS A 7 -4.47 1.48 16.32
CA HIS A 7 -3.17 1.30 15.70
C HIS A 7 -3.32 1.42 14.19
N LEU A 8 -3.39 2.66 13.73
CA LEU A 8 -3.61 2.99 12.32
C LEU A 8 -2.26 3.11 11.61
N HIS A 9 -2.13 2.40 10.47
CA HIS A 9 -0.97 2.46 9.58
C HIS A 9 0.38 2.20 10.25
N GLY A 10 0.42 1.27 11.21
CA GLY A 10 1.65 0.84 11.87
C GLY A 10 2.16 1.80 12.95
N GLY A 11 1.29 2.66 13.49
CA GLY A 11 1.57 3.39 14.73
C GLY A 11 1.79 4.90 14.57
N ILE A 12 2.50 5.48 15.53
CA ILE A 12 2.61 6.93 15.71
C ILE A 12 3.47 7.54 14.60
N VAL A 13 4.67 6.99 14.39
CA VAL A 13 5.58 7.32 13.31
C VAL A 13 5.14 6.55 12.07
N GLY A 14 5.11 5.22 12.16
CA GLY A 14 4.82 4.33 11.02
C GLY A 14 5.88 4.39 9.92
N PHE A 15 5.85 3.44 9.00
CA PHE A 15 6.89 3.33 7.96
C PHE A 15 6.86 4.46 6.93
N ASN A 16 5.71 5.10 6.73
CA ASN A 16 5.55 6.18 5.74
C ASN A 16 6.27 7.49 6.14
N LYS A 17 6.78 7.59 7.38
CA LYS A 17 7.52 8.76 7.87
C LYS A 17 8.99 8.49 8.14
N LYS A 18 9.45 7.26 7.95
CA LYS A 18 10.86 6.89 8.14
C LYS A 18 11.65 7.19 6.86
N CYS A 19 12.93 7.49 7.00
CA CYS A 19 13.85 7.56 5.87
C CYS A 19 14.26 6.14 5.48
N TRP A 20 14.00 5.76 4.24
CA TRP A 20 14.40 4.46 3.70
C TRP A 20 15.75 4.59 3.02
N ASN A 21 16.59 3.59 3.20
CA ASN A 21 17.76 3.44 2.33
C ASN A 21 17.26 3.01 0.95
N PHE A 22 18.00 3.35 -0.10
CA PHE A 22 17.65 2.92 -1.46
C PHE A 22 18.89 2.59 -2.26
N PHE A 23 18.70 1.78 -3.28
CA PHE A 23 19.67 1.58 -4.33
C PHE A 23 18.94 1.50 -5.67
N GLU A 24 19.59 2.03 -6.71
CA GLU A 24 19.13 1.84 -8.07
C GLU A 24 19.28 0.37 -8.44
N THR A 25 18.32 -0.12 -9.22
CA THR A 25 18.35 -1.47 -9.76
C THR A 25 18.23 -1.41 -11.28
N GLU A 26 18.57 -2.49 -11.96
CA GLU A 26 18.45 -2.57 -13.42
C GLU A 26 16.98 -2.47 -13.87
N ASN A 27 16.76 -2.24 -15.17
CA ASN A 27 15.44 -2.32 -15.83
C ASN A 27 14.38 -1.36 -15.26
N ASN A 28 14.70 -0.05 -15.19
CA ASN A 28 13.75 1.00 -14.77
C ASN A 28 13.07 0.71 -13.42
N SER A 29 13.88 0.34 -12.42
CA SER A 29 13.38 0.01 -11.10
C SER A 29 14.24 0.53 -9.97
N ILE A 30 13.62 0.80 -8.83
CA ILE A 30 14.25 1.28 -7.60
C ILE A 30 13.79 0.44 -6.42
N GLU A 31 14.71 0.08 -5.54
CA GLU A 31 14.39 -0.68 -4.33
C GLU A 31 14.75 0.13 -3.08
N PHE A 32 13.77 0.25 -2.21
CA PHE A 32 13.89 0.89 -0.90
C PHE A 32 13.95 -0.18 0.18
N ASN A 33 14.77 0.04 1.21
CA ASN A 33 14.95 -0.85 2.33
C ASN A 33 14.85 -0.12 3.66
N LEU A 34 14.21 -0.76 4.63
CA LEU A 34 14.08 -0.27 6.00
C LEU A 34 14.24 -1.44 6.98
N CYS A 35 15.04 -1.24 8.02
CA CYS A 35 15.10 -2.13 9.17
C CYS A 35 14.34 -1.49 10.33
N SER A 36 13.26 -2.13 10.75
CA SER A 36 12.48 -1.80 11.94
C SER A 36 13.03 -2.64 13.10
N PRO A 37 13.53 -2.02 14.19
CA PRO A 37 14.12 -2.76 15.30
C PRO A 37 13.07 -3.52 16.13
N GLU A 38 13.52 -4.44 16.99
CA GLU A 38 12.66 -5.13 17.96
C GLU A 38 11.82 -4.13 18.77
N GLY A 39 10.50 -4.36 18.85
CA GLY A 39 9.59 -3.54 19.64
C GLY A 39 9.21 -2.20 19.01
N ASP A 40 9.67 -1.90 17.79
CA ASP A 40 9.30 -0.69 17.05
C ASP A 40 7.78 -0.59 16.88
N GLU A 41 7.19 0.52 17.32
CA GLU A 41 5.73 0.73 17.38
C GLU A 41 4.94 -0.36 18.15
N GLY A 42 5.64 -1.19 18.94
CA GLY A 42 5.06 -2.28 19.74
C GLY A 42 5.06 -3.66 19.07
N TYR A 43 5.63 -3.81 17.87
CA TYR A 43 5.68 -5.09 17.17
C TYR A 43 6.83 -6.00 17.67
N PRO A 44 6.59 -7.30 17.92
CA PRO A 44 7.66 -8.25 18.25
C PRO A 44 8.58 -8.51 17.06
N GLY A 45 9.85 -8.81 17.33
CA GLY A 45 10.84 -9.06 16.28
C GLY A 45 11.38 -7.76 15.68
N SER A 46 12.62 -7.80 15.20
CA SER A 46 13.04 -6.86 14.18
C SER A 46 12.45 -7.28 12.83
N LEU A 47 12.17 -6.31 11.97
CA LEU A 47 11.62 -6.51 10.64
C LEU A 47 12.45 -5.79 9.60
N ASN A 48 13.08 -6.56 8.70
CA ASN A 48 13.67 -6.02 7.48
C ASN A 48 12.62 -6.02 6.39
N VAL A 49 12.35 -4.85 5.81
CA VAL A 49 11.38 -4.68 4.73
C VAL A 49 12.07 -4.06 3.53
N SER A 50 11.79 -4.61 2.36
CA SER A 50 12.08 -3.96 1.09
C SER A 50 10.80 -3.69 0.29
N VAL A 51 10.79 -2.57 -0.42
CA VAL A 51 9.77 -2.26 -1.42
C VAL A 51 10.46 -1.90 -2.73
N LYS A 52 10.16 -2.68 -3.77
CA LYS A 52 10.66 -2.44 -5.12
C LYS A 52 9.56 -1.86 -5.99
N TYR A 53 9.85 -0.75 -6.64
CA TYR A 53 9.02 -0.15 -7.68
C TYR A 53 9.66 -0.41 -9.04
N SER A 54 8.92 -0.99 -9.99
CA SER A 54 9.36 -1.18 -11.37
C SER A 54 8.33 -0.66 -12.37
N LEU A 55 8.81 -0.09 -13.47
CA LEU A 55 8.00 0.21 -14.65
C LEU A 55 8.24 -0.86 -15.71
N GLU A 56 7.18 -1.59 -16.06
CA GLU A 56 7.22 -2.72 -16.99
C GLU A 56 6.33 -2.43 -18.18
N ASP A 57 6.89 -2.46 -19.39
CA ASP A 57 6.12 -2.38 -20.63
C ASP A 57 5.79 -3.80 -21.11
N VAL A 58 4.51 -4.07 -21.35
CA VAL A 58 4.00 -5.37 -21.78
C VAL A 58 3.22 -5.21 -23.08
N SER A 59 3.62 -5.95 -24.11
CA SER A 59 2.81 -6.10 -25.32
C SER A 59 1.57 -6.91 -24.97
N VAL A 60 0.39 -6.33 -25.20
CA VAL A 60 -0.90 -7.00 -24.99
C VAL A 60 -1.47 -7.56 -26.29
N ASN A 61 -0.97 -7.08 -27.43
CA ASN A 61 -1.16 -7.62 -28.77
C ASN A 61 -0.08 -7.04 -29.72
N ASP A 62 -0.12 -7.44 -30.99
CA ASP A 62 0.85 -7.06 -32.03
C ASP A 62 1.01 -5.54 -32.25
N SER A 63 0.05 -4.73 -31.78
CA SER A 63 0.00 -3.28 -32.02
C SER A 63 -0.04 -2.41 -30.77
N GLU A 64 -0.19 -3.02 -29.58
CA GLU A 64 -0.46 -2.31 -28.34
C GLU A 64 0.52 -2.72 -27.24
N ILE A 65 1.17 -1.72 -26.64
CA ILE A 65 2.01 -1.84 -25.46
C ILE A 65 1.33 -1.11 -24.31
N LYS A 66 1.28 -1.73 -23.13
CA LYS A 66 0.81 -1.11 -21.89
C LYS A 66 1.94 -1.02 -20.88
N SER A 67 2.03 0.10 -20.18
CA SER A 67 2.97 0.30 -19.09
C SER A 67 2.31 -0.04 -17.75
N PHE A 68 3.04 -0.75 -16.89
CA PHE A 68 2.59 -1.18 -15.58
C PHE A 68 3.55 -0.67 -14.52
N LEU A 69 3.01 0.00 -13.49
CA LEU A 69 3.74 0.22 -12.23
C LEU A 69 3.54 -1.01 -11.34
N LYS A 70 4.62 -1.74 -11.09
CA LYS A 70 4.63 -2.87 -10.17
C LYS A 70 5.28 -2.47 -8.86
N ILE A 71 4.64 -2.87 -7.76
CA ILE A 71 5.09 -2.62 -6.39
C ILE A 71 5.22 -3.97 -5.70
N LEU A 72 6.44 -4.36 -5.35
CA LEU A 72 6.73 -5.62 -4.66
C LEU A 72 7.19 -5.31 -3.25
N PHE A 73 6.47 -5.84 -2.25
CA PHE A 73 6.89 -5.80 -0.85
C PHE A 73 7.50 -7.15 -0.45
N VAL A 74 8.66 -7.11 0.19
CA VAL A 74 9.30 -8.27 0.81
C VAL A 74 9.61 -7.94 2.26
N ALA A 75 9.26 -8.83 3.19
CA ALA A 75 9.51 -8.63 4.60
C ALA A 75 10.05 -9.90 5.24
N LYS A 76 11.03 -9.75 6.14
CA LYS A 76 11.61 -10.84 6.92
C LYS A 76 11.77 -10.41 8.37
N SER A 77 11.18 -11.18 9.28
CA SER A 77 11.24 -10.92 10.71
C SER A 77 12.22 -11.85 11.42
N SER A 78 12.75 -11.42 12.57
CA SER A 78 13.54 -12.27 13.48
C SER A 78 12.69 -13.17 14.37
N LEU A 79 11.44 -12.76 14.64
CA LEU A 79 10.46 -13.47 15.47
C LEU A 79 9.10 -13.50 14.76
N PRO A 80 8.18 -14.42 15.15
CA PRO A 80 6.79 -14.36 14.71
C PRO A 80 6.17 -12.99 14.99
N THR A 81 5.66 -12.34 13.95
CA THR A 81 5.07 -10.99 14.03
C THR A 81 3.97 -10.79 12.98
N ILE A 82 3.27 -9.67 13.03
CA ILE A 82 2.19 -9.34 12.09
C ILE A 82 2.72 -8.35 11.06
N VAL A 83 2.54 -8.65 9.77
CA VAL A 83 2.92 -7.76 8.67
C VAL A 83 1.83 -7.78 7.61
N ASN A 84 1.26 -6.61 7.31
CA ASN A 84 0.29 -6.42 6.23
C ASN A 84 0.50 -5.03 5.62
N LEU A 85 1.32 -4.96 4.57
CA LEU A 85 1.75 -3.70 3.95
C LEU A 85 0.87 -3.37 2.74
N THR A 86 0.72 -2.08 2.46
CA THR A 86 0.03 -1.59 1.26
C THR A 86 0.71 -0.34 0.72
N ASN A 87 0.43 0.00 -0.52
CA ASN A 87 0.70 1.31 -1.08
C ASN A 87 -0.50 2.24 -0.85
N HIS A 88 -0.25 3.53 -0.59
CA HIS A 88 -1.26 4.52 -0.24
C HIS A 88 -1.34 5.67 -1.26
N THR A 89 -1.15 5.36 -2.55
CA THR A 89 -1.27 6.35 -3.63
C THR A 89 -2.71 6.81 -3.78
N TYR A 90 -2.88 8.11 -4.00
CA TYR A 90 -4.15 8.72 -4.37
C TYR A 90 -4.13 9.06 -5.86
N PHE A 91 -5.18 8.66 -6.58
CA PHE A 91 -5.31 8.95 -8.01
C PHE A 91 -6.27 10.11 -8.27
N ASN A 92 -5.85 11.04 -9.12
CA ASN A 92 -6.72 12.02 -9.76
C ASN A 92 -6.30 12.17 -11.23
N LEU A 93 -7.05 11.52 -12.12
CA LEU A 93 -6.74 11.50 -13.57
C LEU A 93 -6.96 12.87 -14.26
N GLY A 94 -7.64 13.82 -13.61
CA GLY A 94 -7.75 15.19 -14.11
C GLY A 94 -6.51 16.05 -13.81
N GLY A 95 -5.59 15.54 -12.99
CA GLY A 95 -4.39 16.25 -12.54
C GLY A 95 -4.59 17.02 -11.23
N ASN A 96 -3.50 17.59 -10.69
CA ASN A 96 -3.46 18.20 -9.35
C ASN A 96 -4.41 19.40 -9.16
N THR A 97 -4.91 20.00 -10.23
CA THR A 97 -5.77 21.20 -10.19
C THR A 97 -7.19 20.95 -10.67
N SER A 98 -7.57 19.71 -10.97
CA SER A 98 -8.92 19.38 -11.47
C SER A 98 -10.01 19.45 -10.40
N GLY A 99 -9.61 19.50 -9.12
CA GLY A 99 -10.54 19.49 -7.99
C GLY A 99 -11.04 18.07 -7.70
N SER A 100 -12.36 17.87 -7.83
CA SER A 100 -13.04 16.62 -7.43
C SER A 100 -12.74 15.45 -8.39
N ILE A 101 -12.88 14.22 -7.88
CA ILE A 101 -12.81 12.98 -8.65
C ILE A 101 -14.20 12.40 -8.98
N ASN A 102 -15.29 13.13 -8.69
CA ASN A 102 -16.66 12.59 -8.80
C ASN A 102 -17.07 12.24 -10.24
N ASP A 103 -16.42 12.84 -11.24
CA ASP A 103 -16.69 12.57 -12.66
C ASP A 103 -15.87 11.38 -13.20
N HIS A 104 -14.99 10.79 -12.38
CA HIS A 104 -14.21 9.62 -12.75
C HIS A 104 -15.08 8.37 -12.74
N LEU A 105 -14.95 7.56 -13.78
CA LEU A 105 -15.60 6.25 -13.83
C LEU A 105 -14.75 5.23 -13.05
N PHE A 106 -15.39 4.50 -12.15
CA PHE A 106 -14.76 3.46 -11.35
C PHE A 106 -15.51 2.15 -11.52
N GLN A 107 -14.77 1.06 -11.75
CA GLN A 107 -15.30 -0.29 -11.78
C GLN A 107 -14.51 -1.16 -10.80
N PHE A 108 -15.22 -1.89 -9.95
CA PHE A 108 -14.62 -2.80 -8.97
C PHE A 108 -15.29 -4.18 -9.08
N PRO A 109 -14.58 -5.21 -9.55
CA PRO A 109 -15.14 -6.55 -9.72
C PRO A 109 -15.20 -7.35 -8.41
N GLY A 110 -15.38 -6.69 -7.26
CA GLY A 110 -15.55 -7.36 -5.98
C GLY A 110 -17.02 -7.64 -5.69
N ALA A 111 -17.35 -8.84 -5.20
CA ALA A 111 -18.72 -9.20 -4.85
C ALA A 111 -19.14 -8.75 -3.44
N PHE A 112 -18.18 -8.41 -2.56
CA PHE A 112 -18.43 -8.06 -1.16
C PHE A 112 -17.51 -6.93 -0.68
N TYR A 113 -17.92 -6.26 0.39
CA TYR A 113 -17.13 -5.26 1.12
C TYR A 113 -17.28 -5.45 2.64
N THR A 114 -16.34 -4.87 3.40
CA THR A 114 -16.36 -4.85 4.86
C THR A 114 -16.87 -3.48 5.35
N PRO A 115 -18.12 -3.38 5.85
CA PRO A 115 -18.63 -2.10 6.34
C PRO A 115 -17.87 -1.67 7.59
N LEU A 116 -17.73 -0.35 7.73
CA LEU A 116 -17.10 0.29 8.87
C LEU A 116 -18.16 0.84 9.83
N ASP A 117 -17.86 0.87 11.11
CA ASP A 117 -18.66 1.57 12.11
C ASP A 117 -18.37 3.08 12.13
N SER A 118 -18.98 3.82 13.07
CA SER A 118 -18.77 5.26 13.23
C SER A 118 -17.34 5.65 13.62
N ASN A 119 -16.55 4.70 14.12
CA ASN A 119 -15.14 4.88 14.46
C ASN A 119 -14.21 4.48 13.30
N MET A 120 -14.77 4.19 12.11
CA MET A 120 -14.06 3.70 10.94
C MET A 120 -13.39 2.33 11.14
N LEU A 121 -13.88 1.53 12.09
CA LEU A 121 -13.40 0.18 12.34
C LEU A 121 -14.23 -0.86 11.57
N PRO A 122 -13.60 -1.90 10.98
CA PRO A 122 -14.35 -3.00 10.37
C PRO A 122 -15.26 -3.69 11.39
N THR A 123 -16.53 -3.84 11.05
CA THR A 123 -17.53 -4.49 11.91
C THR A 123 -17.37 -6.01 12.02
N GLY A 124 -16.53 -6.62 11.20
CA GLY A 124 -16.40 -8.08 11.05
C GLY A 124 -17.42 -8.70 10.10
N GLN A 125 -18.38 -7.92 9.58
CA GLN A 125 -19.34 -8.38 8.56
C GLN A 125 -18.74 -8.34 7.16
N MET A 126 -19.28 -9.17 6.26
CA MET A 126 -19.08 -9.04 4.82
C MET A 126 -20.44 -8.83 4.16
N LEU A 127 -20.63 -7.68 3.52
CA LEU A 127 -21.87 -7.32 2.85
C LEU A 127 -21.68 -7.40 1.34
N LYS A 128 -22.73 -7.83 0.63
CA LYS A 128 -22.69 -7.96 -0.83
C LYS A 128 -22.64 -6.58 -1.49
N ASN A 129 -21.80 -6.41 -2.50
CA ASN A 129 -21.84 -5.24 -3.37
C ASN A 129 -23.12 -5.28 -4.21
N CYS A 130 -23.86 -4.17 -4.20
CA CYS A 130 -25.14 -4.03 -4.90
C CYS A 130 -25.03 -3.14 -6.16
N PHE A 131 -23.81 -2.91 -6.66
CA PHE A 131 -23.52 -2.09 -7.84
C PHE A 131 -23.39 -2.96 -9.09
#